data_AF-A0A0A9W790-F1
#
_entry.id   AF-A0A0A9W790-F1
#
_cell.length_a   1.000
_cell.length_b   1.000
_cell.length_c   1.000
_cell.angle_alpha   90.00
_cell.angle_beta   90.00
_cell.angle_gamma   90.00
#
_symmetry.space_group_name_H-M   'P 1'
#
loop_
_entity.id
_entity.type
_entity.pdbx_description
1 polymer ?
#
loop_
_entity_poly.entity_id
_entity_poly.type
_entity_poly.pdbx_seq_one_letter_code
_entity_poly.pdbx_strand_id
1 'polypeptide(L)'
;MGALKVETSFLLSTMLSILVFCIMQIQRQWFSSSQLHTILGGYLGSLLFTLLLTAIGNVESLVFGPRFHTKLFPEVIICFGLSMIASGMVHRVCTTTCCLFSLIALYYISKVSKQAFPTVAPPVTAVTKKKK
;
A
#
# COMPACT_ATOMS: atom_id res chain seq x y z
N MET A 1 15.67 -4.26 20.94
CA MET A 1 14.27 -4.76 21.06
C MET A 1 13.35 -4.41 19.88
N GLY A 2 13.81 -3.74 18.81
CA GLY A 2 12.95 -3.39 17.65
C GLY A 2 12.89 -4.41 16.51
N ALA A 3 13.96 -5.19 16.26
CA ALA A 3 14.06 -6.08 15.10
C ALA A 3 13.04 -7.24 15.11
N LEU A 4 12.89 -7.93 16.25
CA LEU A 4 11.94 -9.04 16.43
C LEU A 4 10.49 -8.65 16.05
N LYS A 5 10.11 -7.39 16.29
CA LYS A 5 8.74 -6.92 16.02
C LYS A 5 8.51 -6.70 14.52
N VAL A 6 9.50 -6.15 13.82
CA VAL A 6 9.43 -5.91 12.36
C VAL A 6 9.46 -7.23 11.59
N GLU A 7 10.31 -8.18 11.99
CA GLU A 7 10.38 -9.51 11.37
C GLU A 7 9.06 -10.27 11.52
N THR A 8 8.45 -10.24 12.71
CA THR A 8 7.15 -10.89 12.95
C THR A 8 6.04 -10.24 12.13
N SER A 9 6.01 -8.90 12.07
CA SER A 9 5.02 -8.17 11.26
C SER A 9 5.22 -8.41 9.75
N PHE A 10 6.46 -8.54 9.29
CA PHE A 10 6.77 -8.92 7.91
C PHE A 10 6.27 -10.32 7.58
N LEU A 11 6.61 -11.31 8.41
CA LEU A 11 6.21 -12.71 8.20
C LEU A 11 4.68 -12.85 8.22
N LEU A 12 4.01 -12.17 9.15
CA LEU A 12 2.56 -12.18 9.24
C LEU A 12 1.91 -11.53 8.02
N SER A 13 2.41 -10.37 7.58
CA SER A 13 1.87 -9.65 6.42
C SER A 13 2.04 -10.43 5.12
N THR A 14 3.20 -11.09 4.94
CA THR A 14 3.46 -11.94 3.76
C THR A 14 2.57 -13.18 3.75
N MET A 15 2.44 -13.89 4.87
CA MET A 15 1.53 -15.03 4.98
C MET A 15 0.06 -14.65 4.71
N LEU A 16 -0.41 -13.53 5.27
CA LEU A 16 -1.75 -13.01 4.99
C LEU A 16 -1.92 -12.62 3.52
N SER A 17 -0.92 -11.98 2.91
CA SER A 17 -1.00 -11.58 1.50
C SER A 17 -1.16 -12.79 0.56
N ILE A 18 -0.42 -13.87 0.83
CA ILE A 18 -0.51 -15.14 0.09
C ILE A 18 -1.89 -15.78 0.33
N LEU A 19 -2.36 -15.79 1.58
CA LEU A 19 -3.67 -16.34 1.91
C LEU A 19 -4.80 -15.60 1.18
N VAL A 20 -4.79 -14.26 1.19
CA VAL A 20 -5.78 -13.44 0.47
C VAL A 20 -5.70 -13.68 -1.03
N PHE A 21 -4.49 -13.77 -1.59
CA PHE A 21 -4.30 -14.11 -3.00
C PHE A 21 -4.90 -15.48 -3.34
N CYS A 22 -4.61 -16.51 -2.54
CA CYS A 22 -5.18 -17.84 -2.72
C CYS A 22 -6.71 -17.84 -2.64
N ILE A 23 -7.29 -17.11 -1.67
CA ILE A 23 -8.75 -16.98 -1.55
C ILE A 23 -9.34 -16.36 -2.81
N MET A 24 -8.75 -15.27 -3.32
CA MET A 24 -9.20 -14.62 -4.56
C MET A 24 -9.13 -15.55 -5.77
N GLN A 25 -8.08 -16.37 -5.88
CA GLN A 25 -7.90 -17.29 -7.01
C GLN A 25 -8.83 -18.52 -6.95
N ILE A 26 -9.02 -19.11 -5.77
CA ILE A 26 -9.88 -20.29 -5.58
C ILE A 26 -11.35 -19.90 -5.73
N GLN A 27 -11.76 -18.77 -5.14
CA GLN A 27 -13.15 -18.30 -5.14
C GLN A 27 -13.49 -17.40 -6.34
N ARG A 28 -12.67 -17.39 -7.40
CA ARG A 28 -12.89 -16.54 -8.59
C ARG A 28 -14.30 -16.67 -9.18
N GLN A 29 -14.84 -17.88 -9.18
CA GLN A 29 -16.17 -18.17 -9.71
C GLN A 29 -17.29 -17.67 -8.78
N TRP A 30 -17.05 -17.69 -7.48
CA TRP A 30 -17.96 -17.17 -6.46
C TRP A 30 -18.00 -15.63 -6.50
N PHE A 31 -16.85 -14.99 -6.69
CA PHE A 31 -16.75 -13.55 -6.87
C PHE A 31 -17.48 -13.05 -8.13
N SER A 32 -17.53 -13.85 -9.20
CA SER A 32 -18.26 -13.51 -10.43
C SER A 32 -19.76 -13.81 -10.38
N SER A 33 -20.26 -14.43 -9.31
CA SER A 33 -21.66 -14.89 -9.22
C SER A 33 -22.66 -13.75 -8.97
N SER A 34 -22.23 -12.66 -8.32
CA SER A 34 -23.08 -11.52 -8.01
C SER A 34 -22.33 -10.20 -8.04
N GLN A 35 -23.04 -9.10 -8.32
CA GLN A 35 -22.48 -7.75 -8.34
C GLN A 35 -21.83 -7.37 -6.99
N LEU A 36 -22.47 -7.72 -5.87
CA LEU A 36 -21.91 -7.48 -4.54
C LEU A 36 -20.62 -8.27 -4.30
N HIS A 37 -20.56 -9.51 -4.79
CA HIS A 37 -19.34 -10.31 -4.66
C HIS A 37 -18.19 -9.71 -5.49
N THR A 38 -18.44 -9.16 -6.69
CA THR A 38 -17.37 -8.48 -7.44
C THR A 38 -16.82 -7.23 -6.73
N ILE A 39 -17.64 -6.53 -5.95
CA ILE A 39 -17.20 -5.40 -5.12
C ILE A 39 -16.37 -5.89 -3.93
N LEU A 40 -16.81 -6.98 -3.27
CA LEU A 40 -16.04 -7.65 -2.21
C LEU A 40 -14.67 -8.13 -2.71
N GLY A 41 -14.59 -8.66 -3.93
CA GLY A 41 -13.32 -9.02 -4.55
C GLY A 41 -12.37 -7.82 -4.65
N GLY A 42 -12.88 -6.65 -5.05
CA GLY A 42 -12.09 -5.42 -5.13
C GLY A 42 -11.62 -4.92 -3.77
N TYR A 43 -12.48 -5.07 -2.74
CA TYR A 43 -12.11 -4.79 -1.36
C TYR A 43 -10.97 -5.71 -0.88
N LEU A 44 -11.05 -7.01 -1.16
CA LEU A 44 -9.95 -7.95 -0.91
C LEU A 44 -8.67 -7.57 -1.65
N GLY A 45 -8.79 -7.10 -2.91
CA GLY A 45 -7.65 -6.57 -3.67
C GLY A 45 -6.97 -5.38 -2.98
N SER A 46 -7.75 -4.47 -2.39
CA SER A 46 -7.20 -3.36 -1.61
C SER A 46 -6.60 -3.78 -0.26
N LEU A 47 -7.11 -4.85 0.36
CA LEU A 47 -6.46 -5.46 1.52
C LEU A 47 -5.12 -6.08 1.12
N LEU A 48 -5.07 -6.78 -0.02
CA LEU A 48 -3.85 -7.34 -0.59
C LEU A 48 -2.81 -6.23 -0.84
N PHE A 49 -3.22 -5.11 -1.43
CA PHE A 49 -2.40 -3.92 -1.60
C PHE A 49 -1.80 -3.43 -0.27
N THR A 50 -2.63 -3.31 0.78
CA THR A 50 -2.19 -2.83 2.10
C THR A 50 -1.20 -3.79 2.75
N LEU A 51 -1.41 -5.10 2.62
CA LEU A 51 -0.52 -6.14 3.14
C LEU A 51 0.81 -6.20 2.38
N LEU A 52 0.77 -6.01 1.06
CA LEU A 52 1.97 -5.87 0.22
C LEU A 52 2.78 -4.64 0.62
N LEU A 53 2.12 -3.48 0.76
CA LEU A 53 2.76 -2.24 1.19
C LEU A 53 3.34 -2.36 2.61
N THR A 54 2.66 -3.09 3.49
CA THR A 54 3.18 -3.36 4.84
C THR A 54 4.39 -4.30 4.80
N ALA A 55 4.36 -5.33 3.95
CA ALA A 55 5.46 -6.26 3.80
C ALA A 55 6.70 -5.57 3.21
N ILE A 56 6.55 -4.81 2.12
CA ILE A 56 7.68 -4.12 1.49
C ILE A 56 8.17 -2.96 2.38
N GLY A 57 7.28 -2.23 3.05
CA GLY A 57 7.68 -1.19 4.00
C GLY A 57 8.45 -1.74 5.20
N ASN A 58 8.10 -2.94 5.68
CA ASN A 58 8.88 -3.64 6.71
C ASN A 58 10.25 -4.11 6.17
N VAL A 59 10.33 -4.57 4.92
CA VAL A 59 11.62 -4.91 4.27
C VAL A 59 12.50 -3.68 4.09
N GLU A 60 11.94 -2.57 3.61
CA GLU A 60 12.67 -1.30 3.45
C GLU A 60 13.22 -0.81 4.79
N SER A 61 12.43 -0.92 5.86
CA SER A 61 12.86 -0.61 7.23
C SER A 61 14.00 -1.51 7.73
N LEU A 62 14.00 -2.80 7.37
CA LEU A 62 15.07 -3.75 7.71
C LEU A 62 16.35 -3.51 6.90
N VAL A 63 16.24 -3.19 5.61
CA VAL A 63 17.37 -3.07 4.68
C VAL A 63 18.01 -1.68 4.71
N PHE A 64 17.20 -0.62 4.76
CA PHE A 64 17.66 0.78 4.67
C PHE A 64 17.62 1.53 6.02
N GLY A 65 16.99 0.95 7.04
CA GLY A 65 16.91 1.50 8.39
C GLY A 65 15.76 2.51 8.61
N PRO A 66 15.45 2.85 9.87
CA PRO A 66 14.22 3.55 10.28
C PRO A 66 14.12 5.03 9.87
N ARG A 67 15.04 5.54 9.04
CA ARG A 67 15.15 6.96 8.65
C ARG A 67 15.30 7.23 7.15
N PHE A 68 15.21 6.21 6.30
CA PHE A 68 14.87 6.51 4.92
C PHE A 68 13.41 6.95 4.91
N HIS A 69 13.20 8.25 4.74
CA HIS A 69 11.91 8.83 4.41
C HIS A 69 11.39 8.03 3.22
N THR A 70 10.47 7.10 3.52
CA THR A 70 10.03 6.04 2.63
C THR A 70 9.84 6.66 1.26
N LYS A 71 10.55 6.16 0.25
CA LYS A 71 10.29 6.56 -1.13
C LYS A 71 8.96 5.92 -1.50
N LEU A 72 7.88 6.45 -0.91
CA LEU A 72 6.52 5.94 -1.00
C LEU A 72 6.12 5.84 -2.47
N PHE A 73 6.64 6.69 -3.34
CA PHE A 73 6.31 6.67 -4.76
C PHE A 73 6.65 5.35 -5.48
N PRO A 74 7.92 4.90 -5.59
CA PRO A 74 8.22 3.66 -6.30
C PRO A 74 7.60 2.41 -5.66
N GLU A 75 7.64 2.29 -4.34
CA GLU A 75 7.09 1.13 -3.65
C GLU A 75 5.57 1.01 -3.84
N VAL A 76 4.84 2.11 -3.64
CA VAL A 76 3.39 2.15 -3.82
C VAL A 76 3.02 1.77 -5.24
N ILE A 77 3.72 2.29 -6.25
CA ILE A 77 3.42 1.99 -7.65
C ILE A 77 3.57 0.49 -7.92
N ILE A 78 4.63 -0.13 -7.39
CA ILE A 78 4.87 -1.58 -7.55
C ILE A 78 3.76 -2.39 -6.85
N CYS A 79 3.49 -2.11 -5.57
CA CYS A 79 2.42 -2.78 -4.80
C CYS A 79 1.04 -2.61 -5.45
N PHE A 80 0.74 -1.41 -5.95
CA PHE A 80 -0.51 -1.07 -6.61
C PHE A 80 -0.66 -1.80 -7.95
N GLY A 81 0.42 -1.87 -8.74
CA GLY A 81 0.44 -2.68 -9.97
C GLY A 81 0.18 -4.16 -9.69
N LEU A 82 0.86 -4.72 -8.68
CA LEU A 82 0.68 -6.11 -8.24
C LEU A 82 -0.75 -6.40 -7.78
N SER A 83 -1.36 -5.52 -6.98
CA SER A 83 -2.74 -5.71 -6.52
C SER A 83 -3.76 -5.59 -7.66
N MET A 84 -3.54 -4.71 -8.63
CA MET A 84 -4.38 -4.58 -9.82
C MET A 84 -4.30 -5.81 -10.71
N ILE A 85 -3.10 -6.36 -10.92
CA ILE A 85 -2.92 -7.61 -11.67
C ILE A 85 -3.62 -8.76 -10.95
N ALA A 86 -3.40 -8.91 -9.63
CA ALA A 86 -4.05 -9.94 -8.83
C ALA A 86 -5.58 -9.87 -8.88
N SER A 87 -6.15 -8.66 -8.80
CA SER A 87 -7.60 -8.44 -8.88
C SER A 87 -8.14 -8.64 -10.30
N GLY A 88 -7.35 -8.29 -11.32
CA GLY A 88 -7.70 -8.48 -12.74
C GLY A 88 -7.72 -9.93 -13.20
N MET A 89 -6.96 -10.81 -12.53
CA MET A 89 -7.05 -12.26 -12.76
C MET A 89 -8.40 -12.86 -12.38
N VAL A 90 -9.17 -12.19 -11.50
CA VAL A 90 -10.50 -12.64 -11.06
C VAL A 90 -11.58 -12.16 -12.02
N HIS A 91 -11.72 -10.85 -12.17
CA HIS A 91 -12.76 -10.24 -13.03
C HIS A 91 -12.42 -8.77 -13.35
N ARG A 92 -12.81 -8.26 -14.53
CA ARG A 92 -12.50 -6.87 -14.93
C ARG A 92 -13.13 -5.81 -14.01
N VAL A 93 -14.30 -6.10 -13.45
CA VAL A 93 -14.99 -5.21 -12.48
C VAL A 93 -14.28 -5.18 -11.13
N CYS A 94 -13.57 -6.26 -10.77
CA CYS A 94 -12.78 -6.35 -9.55
C CYS A 94 -11.56 -5.41 -9.59
N THR A 95 -10.96 -5.23 -10.77
CA THR A 95 -9.85 -4.30 -10.98
C THR A 95 -10.25 -2.85 -10.71
N THR A 96 -11.41 -2.41 -11.20
CA THR A 96 -11.85 -1.02 -11.06
C THR A 96 -12.24 -0.70 -9.61
N THR A 97 -12.89 -1.62 -8.91
CA THR A 97 -13.23 -1.48 -7.49
C THR A 97 -11.98 -1.54 -6.60
N CYS A 98 -11.01 -2.42 -6.92
CA CYS A 98 -9.70 -2.44 -6.25
C CYS A 98 -8.96 -1.11 -6.41
N CYS A 99 -8.91 -0.56 -7.62
CA CYS A 99 -8.27 0.73 -7.90
C CYS A 99 -8.86 1.85 -7.04
N LEU A 100 -10.19 1.98 -6.99
CA LEU A 100 -10.88 2.98 -6.18
C LEU A 100 -10.54 2.84 -4.68
N PHE A 101 -10.65 1.63 -4.13
CA PHE A 101 -10.35 1.39 -2.71
C PHE A 101 -8.86 1.62 -2.38
N SER A 102 -7.94 1.22 -3.26
CA SER A 102 -6.51 1.43 -3.07
C SER A 102 -6.11 2.91 -3.15
N LEU A 103 -6.75 3.71 -4.02
CA LEU A 103 -6.57 5.16 -4.05
C LEU A 103 -7.05 5.82 -2.74
N ILE A 104 -8.20 5.37 -2.23
CA ILE A 104 -8.71 5.83 -0.93
C ILE A 104 -7.72 5.46 0.18
N ALA A 105 -7.25 4.22 0.24
CA ALA A 105 -6.26 3.77 1.21
C ALA A 105 -4.96 4.61 1.14
N LEU A 106 -4.48 4.87 -0.08
CA LEU A 106 -3.31 5.72 -0.31
C LEU A 106 -3.52 7.16 0.14
N TYR A 107 -4.72 7.71 -0.07
CA TYR A 107 -5.05 9.04 0.41
C TYR A 107 -4.98 9.11 1.94
N TYR A 108 -5.52 8.12 2.65
CA TYR A 108 -5.42 8.06 4.12
C TYR A 108 -3.98 7.89 4.60
N ILE A 109 -3.20 7.00 3.99
CA ILE A 109 -1.79 6.82 4.32
C ILE A 109 -1.00 8.10 4.08
N SER A 110 -1.22 8.76 2.94
CA SER A 110 -0.57 10.03 2.59
C SER A 110 -0.99 11.16 3.52
N LYS A 111 -2.25 11.20 3.95
CA LYS A 111 -2.77 12.18 4.92
C LYS A 111 -2.11 11.99 6.29
N VAL A 112 -2.03 10.75 6.77
CA VAL A 112 -1.37 10.41 8.05
C VAL A 112 0.13 10.72 7.96
N SER A 113 0.78 10.39 6.84
CA SER A 113 2.20 10.69 6.62
C SER A 113 2.50 12.19 6.73
N LYS A 114 1.66 13.06 6.14
CA LYS A 114 1.78 14.53 6.27
C LYS A 114 1.55 15.05 7.69
N GLN A 115 0.73 14.37 8.49
CA GLN A 115 0.47 14.74 9.88
C GLN A 115 1.57 14.25 10.84
N ALA A 116 2.12 13.06 10.59
CA ALA A 116 3.20 12.46 11.39
C ALA A 116 4.56 13.07 11.10
N PHE A 117 4.79 13.50 9.85
CA PHE A 117 5.99 14.19 9.41
C PHE A 117 5.60 15.51 8.76
N PRO A 118 5.28 16.56 9.54
CA PRO A 118 5.17 17.90 8.98
C PRO A 118 6.51 18.19 8.30
N THR A 119 6.49 18.26 6.97
CA THR A 119 7.66 18.63 6.19
C THR A 119 8.10 19.98 6.74
N VAL A 120 9.22 20.02 7.48
CA VAL A 120 9.92 21.27 7.71
C VAL A 120 10.23 21.75 6.31
N ALA A 121 9.52 22.81 5.90
CA ALA A 121 9.70 23.43 4.60
C ALA A 121 11.20 23.60 4.36
N PRO A 122 11.72 23.31 3.14
CA PRO A 122 13.11 23.62 2.84
C PRO A 122 13.35 25.07 3.28
N PRO A 123 14.44 25.39 3.99
CA PRO A 123 14.72 26.75 4.39
C PRO A 123 14.70 27.58 3.12
N VAL A 124 13.68 28.42 2.98
CA VAL A 124 13.61 29.40 1.91
C VAL A 124 14.84 30.24 2.14
N THR A 125 15.87 30.02 1.31
CA THR A 125 17.08 30.82 1.32
C THR A 125 16.59 32.21 0.94
N ALA A 126 16.39 33.06 1.94
CA ALA A 126 16.01 34.45 1.76
C ALA A 126 17.20 35.17 1.12
N VAL A 127 17.32 35.02 -0.20
CA VAL A 127 18.20 35.82 -1.03
C VAL A 127 17.55 37.20 -1.16
N THR A 128 18.34 38.23 -0.84
CA THR A 128 18.11 39.69 -1.07
C THR A 128 17.09 40.37 -0.14
N LYS A 129 17.36 41.49 0.54
CA LYS A 129 18.13 42.69 0.14
C LYS A 129 18.76 43.41 1.34
N LYS A 130 20.03 43.79 1.20
CA LYS A 130 20.63 44.95 1.87
C LYS A 130 19.85 46.23 1.49
N LYS A 131 19.40 46.98 2.48
CA LYS A 131 19.04 48.41 2.46
C LYS A 131 18.90 48.80 3.94
N LYS A 132 19.52 49.83 4.50
CA LYS A 132 20.18 51.03 4.02
C LYS A 132 21.15 51.48 5.12
#